data_AF-A0A7Y2IRG8-F1
#
_entry.id   AF-A0A7Y2IRG8-F1
#
_cell.length_a   1.000
_cell.length_b   1.000
_cell.length_c   1.000
_cell.angle_alpha   90.00
_cell.angle_beta   90.00
_cell.angle_gamma   90.00
#
_symmetry.space_group_name_H-M   'P 1'
#
loop_
_entity.id
_entity.type
_entity.pdbx_description
1 polymer ?
#
loop_
_entity_poly.entity_id
_entity_poly.type
_entity_poly.pdbx_seq_one_letter_code
_entity_poly.pdbx_strand_id
1 'polypeptide(L)'
;MEFVTIPFHPRPTSAEVPITGTRFEGEAFAELLFSVPIPDQFAQFADAMGCDPEGERVPTSTDIYTTTYSNCGDGVPLVFYEVTGGGHAWPSSPLAQPDSPVVEQLTELQGYTTFDIDATVDTWAFFEQHTLTAN
;
A
#
# COMPACT_ATOMS: atom_id res chain seq x y z
N MET A 1 -9.45 13.91 -7.07
CA MET A 1 -8.10 13.51 -7.53
C MET A 1 -7.23 14.75 -7.44
N GLU A 2 -6.45 14.87 -6.37
CA GLU A 2 -5.56 16.01 -6.17
C GLU A 2 -4.12 15.52 -6.32
N PHE A 3 -3.41 16.08 -7.31
CA PHE A 3 -1.99 15.88 -7.52
C PHE A 3 -1.25 16.99 -6.79
N VAL A 4 -0.50 16.66 -5.74
CA VAL A 4 0.41 17.61 -5.10
C VAL A 4 1.75 17.56 -5.83
N THR A 5 2.00 18.59 -6.66
CA THR A 5 3.31 18.81 -7.28
C THR A 5 4.15 19.70 -6.36
N ILE A 6 5.28 19.17 -5.87
CA ILE A 6 6.27 19.96 -5.10
C ILE A 6 7.19 20.70 -6.09
N PRO A 7 7.40 22.03 -5.94
CA PRO A 7 8.28 22.77 -6.84
C PRO A 7 9.75 22.43 -6.58
N PHE A 8 10.48 22.06 -7.64
CA PHE A 8 11.94 21.94 -7.63
C PHE A 8 12.56 23.34 -7.50
N HIS A 9 13.16 23.65 -6.35
CA HIS A 9 14.11 24.75 -6.21
C HIS A 9 15.55 24.21 -6.34
N PRO A 10 16.46 24.91 -7.05
CA PRO A 10 17.83 24.45 -7.18
C PRO A 10 18.54 24.54 -5.82
N ARG A 11 19.17 23.43 -5.39
CA ARG A 11 19.94 23.37 -4.13
C ARG A 11 21.24 24.17 -4.23
N PRO A 12 21.66 24.88 -3.16
CA PRO A 12 23.06 25.21 -2.97
C PRO A 12 23.84 23.93 -2.62
N THR A 13 25.09 23.88 -3.08
CA THR A 13 26.02 22.76 -2.88
C THR A 13 26.48 22.66 -1.43
N SER A 14 26.22 21.53 -0.77
CA SER A 14 26.95 21.13 0.44
C SER A 14 26.63 19.67 0.80
N ALA A 15 27.63 18.81 0.59
CA ALA A 15 27.95 17.57 1.31
C ALA A 15 26.82 16.57 1.67
N GLU A 16 26.86 15.41 1.00
CA GLU A 16 26.74 14.06 1.59
C GLU A 16 25.75 13.90 2.76
N VAL A 17 24.46 14.03 2.48
CA VAL A 17 23.43 13.44 3.34
C VAL A 17 23.17 12.04 2.79
N PRO A 18 23.49 10.95 3.53
CA PRO A 18 23.12 9.61 3.09
C PRO A 18 21.60 9.54 3.00
N ILE A 19 21.10 9.01 1.89
CA ILE A 19 19.68 8.82 1.65
C ILE A 19 19.25 7.61 2.49
N THR A 20 19.13 7.79 3.81
CA THR A 20 18.41 6.85 4.65
C THR A 20 16.93 7.08 4.36
N GLY A 21 16.30 6.11 3.71
CA GLY A 21 14.86 6.10 3.48
C GLY A 21 14.09 6.42 4.77
N THR A 22 12.99 7.14 4.63
CA THR A 22 12.06 7.53 5.71
C THR A 22 12.63 8.49 6.77
N ARG A 23 13.06 9.70 6.37
CA ARG A 23 12.95 10.82 7.30
C ARG A 23 11.67 11.59 7.01
N PHE A 24 10.55 11.10 7.54
CA PHE A 24 9.43 11.99 7.83
C PHE A 24 9.96 13.11 8.72
N GLU A 25 9.60 14.36 8.43
CA GLU A 25 10.05 15.52 9.19
C GLU A 25 9.39 15.51 10.59
N GLY A 26 9.90 14.68 11.49
CA GLY A 26 9.51 14.57 12.89
C GLY A 26 8.60 13.37 13.21
N GLU A 27 8.91 12.68 14.31
CA GLU A 27 8.12 11.57 14.86
C GLU A 27 6.64 11.96 15.05
N ALA A 28 6.36 13.21 15.42
CA ALA A 28 5.01 13.73 15.58
C ALA A 28 4.17 13.74 14.29
N PHE A 29 4.79 13.95 13.12
CA PHE A 29 4.07 13.90 11.84
C PHE A 29 3.78 12.46 11.42
N ALA A 30 4.73 11.54 11.65
CA ALA A 30 4.51 10.12 11.42
C ALA A 30 3.42 9.56 12.35
N GLU A 31 3.41 9.97 13.61
CA GLU A 31 2.39 9.57 14.60
C GLU A 31 0.98 10.07 14.22
N LEU A 32 0.87 11.25 13.60
CA LEU A 32 -0.40 11.73 13.05
C LEU A 32 -0.92 10.88 11.87
N LEU A 33 -0.02 10.34 11.03
CA LEU A 33 -0.39 9.60 9.82
C LEU A 33 -0.52 8.09 10.03
N PHE A 34 0.17 7.53 11.03
CA PHE A 34 0.30 6.08 11.24
C PHE A 34 -0.03 5.63 12.67
N SER A 35 -0.79 6.42 13.44
CA SER A 35 -1.17 6.08 14.83
C SER A 35 -2.10 4.88 14.95
N VAL A 36 -2.84 4.55 13.90
CA VAL A 36 -3.72 3.38 13.85
C VAL A 36 -3.01 2.27 13.08
N PRO A 37 -2.87 1.04 13.63
CA PRO A 37 -2.36 -0.10 12.88
C PRO A 37 -3.14 -0.29 11.58
N ILE A 38 -2.45 -0.60 10.47
CA ILE A 38 -3.10 -0.73 9.15
C ILE A 38 -4.27 -1.73 9.15
N PRO A 39 -4.20 -2.91 9.78
CA PRO A 39 -5.36 -3.81 9.88
C PRO A 39 -6.57 -3.14 10.53
N ASP A 40 -6.36 -2.38 11.61
CA ASP A 40 -7.42 -1.67 12.32
C ASP A 40 -7.99 -0.51 11.48
N GLN A 41 -7.16 0.15 10.66
CA GLN A 41 -7.65 1.15 9.70
C GLN A 41 -8.58 0.53 8.64
N PHE A 42 -8.22 -0.64 8.12
CA PHE A 42 -9.07 -1.34 7.14
C PHE A 42 -10.37 -1.86 7.76
N ALA A 43 -10.37 -2.25 9.03
CA ALA A 43 -11.60 -2.55 9.76
C ALA A 43 -12.51 -1.32 9.92
N GLN A 44 -11.94 -0.13 10.14
CA GLN A 44 -12.69 1.14 10.16
C GLN A 44 -13.25 1.50 8.78
N PHE A 45 -12.51 1.25 7.70
CA PHE A 45 -13.03 1.42 6.34
C PHE A 45 -14.15 0.43 6.01
N ALA A 46 -14.03 -0.82 6.46
CA ALA A 46 -15.07 -1.82 6.32
C ALA A 46 -16.38 -1.37 7.00
N ASP A 47 -16.30 -0.92 8.26
CA ASP A 47 -17.46 -0.37 9.00
C ASP A 47 -18.08 0.83 8.27
N ALA A 48 -17.26 1.77 7.79
CA ALA A 48 -17.72 2.94 7.03
C ALA A 48 -18.42 2.59 5.71
N MET A 49 -18.07 1.46 5.09
CA MET A 49 -18.73 0.92 3.88
C MET A 49 -19.90 -0.02 4.21
N GLY A 50 -20.24 -0.17 5.48
CA GLY A 50 -21.33 -1.03 5.95
C GLY A 50 -21.03 -2.51 5.87
N CYS A 51 -19.76 -2.92 5.87
CA CYS A 51 -19.32 -4.31 5.92
C CYS A 51 -19.22 -4.81 7.37
N ASP A 52 -19.09 -6.12 7.56
CA ASP A 52 -18.71 -6.70 8.86
C ASP A 52 -17.24 -6.37 9.18
N PRO A 53 -16.93 -5.67 10.28
CA PRO A 53 -15.58 -5.14 10.53
C PRO A 53 -14.56 -6.17 11.04
N GLU A 54 -14.99 -7.38 11.39
CA GLU A 54 -14.06 -8.44 11.81
C GLU A 54 -13.27 -9.01 10.62
N GLY A 55 -13.93 -9.12 9.46
CA GLY A 55 -13.36 -9.73 8.26
C GLY A 55 -12.96 -11.21 8.41
N GLU A 56 -12.72 -11.88 7.29
CA GLU A 56 -12.11 -13.21 7.27
C GLU A 56 -10.65 -13.10 6.82
N ARG A 57 -9.71 -13.35 7.74
CA ARG A 57 -8.26 -13.29 7.47
C ARG A 57 -7.68 -14.68 7.20
N VAL A 58 -7.08 -14.86 6.03
CA VAL A 58 -6.54 -16.15 5.56
C VAL A 58 -5.10 -15.96 5.04
N PRO A 59 -4.14 -16.84 5.38
CA PRO A 59 -2.85 -16.86 4.71
C PRO A 59 -3.01 -17.35 3.27
N THR A 60 -2.64 -16.54 2.30
CA THR A 60 -2.77 -16.85 0.86
C THR A 60 -1.43 -17.15 0.20
N SER A 61 -0.32 -16.70 0.80
CA SER A 61 1.03 -17.15 0.48
C SER A 61 1.90 -17.23 1.75
N THR A 62 3.21 -17.43 1.57
CA THR A 62 4.21 -17.51 2.64
C THR A 62 4.29 -16.22 3.46
N ASP A 63 4.16 -15.07 2.80
CA ASP A 63 4.26 -13.72 3.36
C ASP A 63 2.96 -12.93 3.26
N ILE A 64 1.92 -13.46 2.61
CA ILE A 64 0.68 -12.74 2.33
C ILE A 64 -0.48 -13.25 3.18
N TYR A 65 -1.17 -12.30 3.82
CA TYR A 65 -2.49 -12.52 4.39
C TYR A 65 -3.53 -11.69 3.64
N THR A 66 -4.65 -12.32 3.32
CA THR A 66 -5.80 -11.64 2.72
C THR A 66 -6.90 -11.57 3.77
N THR A 67 -7.44 -10.37 4.01
CA THR A 67 -8.63 -10.15 4.83
C THR A 67 -9.78 -9.71 3.95
N THR A 68 -10.87 -10.49 3.96
CA THR A 68 -12.09 -10.17 3.20
C THR A 68 -13.18 -9.70 4.15
N TYR A 69 -13.61 -8.45 4.01
CA TYR A 69 -14.76 -7.91 4.71
C TYR A 69 -16.00 -8.04 3.83
N SER A 70 -16.97 -8.81 4.31
CA SER A 70 -18.19 -9.18 3.59
C SER A 70 -19.40 -8.41 4.11
N ASN A 71 -20.59 -8.68 3.54
CA ASN A 71 -21.86 -8.10 3.96
C ASN A 71 -21.92 -6.56 3.90
N CYS A 72 -21.20 -5.96 2.94
CA CYS A 72 -21.13 -4.52 2.73
C CYS A 72 -22.45 -3.92 2.21
N GLY A 73 -22.65 -2.61 2.42
CA GLY A 73 -23.89 -1.90 2.09
C GLY A 73 -24.29 -2.02 0.61
N ASP A 74 -23.31 -1.96 -0.29
CA ASP A 74 -23.52 -2.08 -1.74
C ASP A 74 -23.31 -3.52 -2.27
N GLY A 75 -23.14 -4.50 -1.37
CA GLY A 75 -22.88 -5.90 -1.71
C GLY A 75 -21.50 -6.16 -2.34
N VAL A 76 -20.62 -5.16 -2.40
CA VAL A 76 -19.24 -5.27 -2.90
C VAL A 76 -18.29 -5.46 -1.71
N PRO A 77 -17.52 -6.56 -1.64
CA PRO A 77 -16.61 -6.81 -0.53
C PRO A 77 -15.41 -5.85 -0.54
N LEU A 78 -14.87 -5.55 0.64
CA LEU A 78 -13.54 -4.96 0.78
C LEU A 78 -12.52 -6.09 0.95
N VAL A 79 -11.48 -6.10 0.12
CA VAL A 79 -10.40 -7.07 0.20
C VAL A 79 -9.09 -6.35 0.53
N PHE A 80 -8.46 -6.73 1.63
CA PHE A 80 -7.19 -6.19 2.10
C PHE A 80 -6.08 -7.24 1.99
N TYR A 81 -4.99 -6.90 1.31
CA TYR A 81 -3.79 -7.74 1.20
C TYR A 81 -2.68 -7.16 2.08
N GLU A 82 -2.20 -7.97 3.01
CA GLU A 82 -1.11 -7.64 3.92
C GLU A 82 0.14 -8.44 3.52
N VAL A 83 1.23 -7.75 3.22
CA VAL A 83 2.55 -8.35 2.94
C VAL A 83 3.41 -8.25 4.20
N THR A 84 3.69 -9.40 4.80
CA THR A 84 4.46 -9.51 6.05
C THR A 84 5.92 -9.09 5.80
N GLY A 85 6.40 -8.10 6.55
CA GLY A 85 7.73 -7.53 6.32
C GLY A 85 7.85 -6.72 5.02
N GLY A 86 6.73 -6.46 4.34
CA GLY A 86 6.66 -5.60 3.17
C GLY A 86 7.10 -4.19 3.48
N GLY A 87 7.81 -3.59 2.54
CA GLY A 87 8.20 -2.18 2.58
C GLY A 87 7.18 -1.26 1.92
N HIS A 88 7.58 -0.02 1.66
CA HIS A 88 6.84 0.96 0.87
C HIS A 88 7.01 0.71 -0.64
N ALA A 89 6.71 -0.52 -1.06
CA ALA A 89 6.93 -1.02 -2.41
C ALA A 89 5.62 -1.52 -3.04
N TRP A 90 5.53 -1.44 -4.37
CA TRP A 90 4.37 -1.95 -5.11
C TRP A 90 4.59 -3.43 -5.47
N PRO A 91 3.72 -4.36 -5.05
CA PRO A 91 3.82 -5.78 -5.40
C PRO A 91 3.80 -6.01 -6.91
N SER A 92 4.63 -6.95 -7.37
CA SER A 92 4.84 -7.25 -8.80
C SER A 92 5.25 -6.06 -9.68
N SER A 93 5.86 -5.02 -9.11
CA SER A 93 6.44 -3.92 -9.90
C SER A 93 7.51 -4.44 -10.87
N PRO A 94 7.43 -4.14 -12.18
CA PRO A 94 8.46 -4.52 -13.15
C PRO A 94 9.85 -3.96 -12.80
N LEU A 95 9.91 -2.84 -12.08
CA LEU A 95 11.16 -2.21 -11.65
C LEU A 95 11.82 -2.94 -10.48
N ALA A 96 11.05 -3.71 -9.72
CA ALA A 96 11.56 -4.49 -8.59
C ALA A 96 11.93 -5.94 -8.98
N GLN A 97 11.81 -6.30 -10.27
CA GLN A 97 12.21 -7.63 -10.72
C GLN A 97 13.70 -7.90 -10.47
N PRO A 98 14.11 -9.15 -10.20
CA PRO A 98 15.51 -9.49 -9.91
C PRO A 98 16.51 -9.08 -10.99
N ASP A 99 16.08 -8.98 -12.25
CA ASP A 99 16.89 -8.58 -13.40
C ASP A 99 16.84 -7.07 -13.70
N SER A 100 16.07 -6.30 -12.94
CA SER A 100 15.98 -4.85 -13.10
C SER A 100 17.30 -4.15 -12.75
N PRO A 101 17.78 -3.19 -13.56
CA PRO A 101 19.03 -2.47 -13.30
C PRO A 101 18.98 -1.56 -12.06
N VAL A 102 17.79 -1.38 -11.48
CA VAL A 102 17.55 -0.52 -10.32
C VAL A 102 17.08 -1.29 -9.08
N VAL A 103 17.06 -2.63 -9.11
CA VAL A 103 16.49 -3.45 -8.03
C VAL A 103 17.15 -3.17 -6.68
N GLU A 104 18.49 -3.12 -6.61
CA GLU A 104 19.22 -2.86 -5.36
C GLU A 104 18.84 -1.51 -4.75
N GLN A 105 18.82 -0.45 -5.58
CA GLN A 105 18.45 0.90 -5.16
C GLN A 105 16.99 0.97 -4.68
N LEU A 106 16.08 0.24 -5.35
CA LEU A 106 14.69 0.20 -4.96
C LEU A 106 14.48 -0.60 -3.68
N THR A 107 15.16 -1.73 -3.49
CA THR A 107 15.10 -2.50 -2.24
C THR A 107 15.61 -1.68 -1.06
N GLU A 108 16.67 -0.89 -1.23
CA GLU A 108 17.17 0.02 -0.18
C GLU A 108 16.19 1.14 0.17
N LEU A 109 15.49 1.71 -0.82
CA LEU A 109 14.59 2.85 -0.62
C LEU A 109 13.17 2.45 -0.21
N GLN A 110 12.65 1.39 -0.80
CA GLN A 110 11.27 0.94 -0.69
C GLN A 110 11.13 -0.28 0.20
N GLY A 111 12.21 -1.02 0.49
CA GLY A 111 12.16 -2.25 1.28
C GLY A 111 11.72 -3.47 0.47
N TYR A 112 11.36 -4.53 1.20
CA TYR A 112 10.94 -5.80 0.61
C TYR A 112 9.62 -5.65 -0.18
N THR A 113 9.53 -6.34 -1.32
CA THR A 113 8.30 -6.50 -2.09
C THR A 113 8.13 -7.96 -2.47
N THR A 114 6.93 -8.34 -2.88
CA THR A 114 6.57 -9.71 -3.26
C THR A 114 6.05 -9.76 -4.70
N PHE A 115 6.15 -10.95 -5.30
CA PHE A 115 5.60 -11.28 -6.61
C PHE A 115 4.45 -12.31 -6.50
N ASP A 116 4.05 -12.65 -5.27
CA ASP A 116 2.98 -13.62 -5.01
C ASP A 116 1.58 -13.01 -5.17
N ILE A 117 1.47 -11.68 -5.22
CA ILE A 117 0.29 -10.91 -5.66
C ILE A 117 0.70 -9.85 -6.68
N ASP A 118 -0.24 -9.47 -7.55
CA ASP A 118 -0.04 -8.38 -8.50
C ASP A 118 -1.04 -7.28 -8.22
N ALA A 119 -0.59 -6.26 -7.47
CA ALA A 119 -1.44 -5.15 -7.06
C ALA A 119 -2.05 -4.40 -8.26
N THR A 120 -1.42 -4.44 -9.43
CA THR A 120 -1.98 -3.83 -10.64
C THR A 120 -3.10 -4.70 -11.19
N VAL A 121 -2.82 -5.98 -11.46
CA VAL A 121 -3.77 -6.91 -12.06
C VAL A 121 -4.96 -7.17 -11.15
N ASP A 122 -4.72 -7.43 -9.87
CA ASP A 122 -5.75 -7.76 -8.89
C ASP A 122 -6.71 -6.57 -8.66
N THR A 123 -6.16 -5.35 -8.60
CA THR A 123 -6.97 -4.12 -8.49
C THR A 123 -7.83 -3.90 -9.74
N TRP A 124 -7.28 -4.10 -10.95
CA TRP A 124 -8.07 -3.99 -12.17
C TRP A 124 -9.15 -5.05 -12.25
N ALA A 125 -8.85 -6.30 -11.89
CA ALA A 125 -9.82 -7.39 -11.85
C ALA A 125 -10.98 -7.09 -10.88
N PHE A 126 -10.71 -6.43 -9.75
CA PHE A 126 -11.75 -5.95 -8.84
C PHE A 126 -12.66 -4.90 -9.50
N PHE A 127 -12.09 -3.88 -10.14
CA PHE A 127 -12.88 -2.83 -10.79
C PHE A 127 -13.65 -3.30 -12.02
N GLU A 128 -13.14 -4.30 -12.75
CA GLU A 128 -13.86 -4.93 -13.86
C GLU A 128 -15.14 -5.65 -13.40
N GLN A 129 -15.11 -6.22 -12.19
CA GLN A 129 -16.26 -6.90 -11.58
C GLN A 129 -17.21 -5.94 -10.86
N HIS A 130 -16.69 -4.81 -10.36
CA HIS A 130 -17.43 -3.86 -9.54
C HIS A 130 -17.25 -2.44 -10.07
N THR A 131 -18.27 -1.93 -10.77
CA THR A 131 -18.27 -0.56 -11.28
C THR A 131 -19.20 0.33 -10.47
N LEU A 132 -18.80 1.59 -10.25
CA LEU A 132 -19.69 2.59 -9.67
C LEU A 132 -20.86 2.81 -10.63
N THR A 133 -22.07 2.53 -10.17
CA THR A 133 -23.26 2.88 -10.95
C THR A 133 -23.41 4.39 -10.90
N ALA A 134 -23.39 5.05 -12.06
CA ALA A 134 -23.63 6.48 -12.14
C ALA A 134 -25.06 6.75 -11.63
N ASN A 135 -25.16 7.58 -10.59
CA ASN A 135 -26.42 8.07 -10.05
C ASN A 135 -26.69 9.49 -10.60
#